data_AF-A0A843HYC2-F1
#
_entry.id   AF-A0A843HYC2-F1
#
_cell.length_a   1.000
_cell.length_b   1.000
_cell.length_c   1.000
_cell.angle_alpha   90.00
_cell.angle_beta   90.00
_cell.angle_gamma   90.00
#
_symmetry.space_group_name_H-M   'P 1'
#
loop_
_entity.id
_entity.type
_entity.pdbx_description
1 polymer ?
#
loop_
_entity_poly.entity_id
_entity_poly.type
_entity_poly.pdbx_seq_one_letter_code
_entity_poly.pdbx_strand_id
1 'polypeptide(L)'
;MIVLNPSNPDFLNSEELLKEFKRQASVCHGCRLCFNYCDVFPSMFKITDKGGVKSLSLDDLYNLSQMCFHCNMCFVNCPYVSPHEFNMDFPRVMEWALGQYKAKKGFTIQDALMERTDQLSKLRVAGKLSSKLYDLSKPILGVNGPAPSLAPISFLKEGKKKLRTIKEPKAKVVLFHTCLLENFNPEIGLDLIDVYQNLGIEVKLEEGFKCCGAPMLDVGDFDRLKENAEHNVKLIEKYGKEGYDVVSPIPTCTLMLTKEYKLVLERDVPKIYDSLEYLNKLKKEGKITL
;
A
#
# COMPACT_ATOMS: atom_id res chain seq x y z
N MET A 1 -18.07 -0.84 -13.19
CA MET A 1 -16.97 -1.68 -12.67
C MET A 1 -15.78 -0.74 -12.48
N ILE A 2 -15.06 -0.84 -11.37
CA ILE A 2 -13.90 0.03 -11.13
C ILE A 2 -12.66 -0.60 -11.79
N VAL A 3 -11.88 0.21 -12.49
CA VAL A 3 -10.74 -0.25 -13.28
C VAL A 3 -9.46 0.40 -12.74
N LEU A 4 -8.58 -0.40 -12.13
CA LEU A 4 -7.29 0.06 -11.60
C LEU A 4 -6.09 -0.53 -12.36
N ASN A 5 -6.33 -1.45 -13.28
CA ASN A 5 -5.27 -1.95 -14.16
C ASN A 5 -5.04 -0.91 -15.28
N PRO A 6 -3.87 -0.26 -15.35
CA PRO A 6 -3.58 0.73 -16.39
C PRO A 6 -3.51 0.12 -17.81
N SER A 7 -3.36 -1.21 -17.92
CA SER A 7 -3.41 -1.92 -19.19
C SER A 7 -4.84 -2.20 -19.69
N ASN A 8 -5.86 -1.97 -18.86
CA ASN A 8 -7.25 -2.13 -19.27
C ASN A 8 -7.69 -0.90 -20.10
N PRO A 9 -8.27 -1.08 -21.31
CA PRO A 9 -8.70 0.03 -22.16
C PRO A 9 -9.67 1.01 -21.49
N ASP A 10 -10.48 0.53 -20.54
CA ASP A 10 -11.43 1.36 -19.81
C ASP A 10 -10.77 2.22 -18.72
N PHE A 11 -9.49 2.01 -18.40
CA PHE A 11 -8.78 2.82 -17.39
C PHE A 11 -8.83 4.33 -17.69
N LEU A 12 -8.76 4.71 -18.97
CA LEU A 12 -8.85 6.12 -19.40
C LEU A 12 -10.27 6.54 -19.79
N ASN A 13 -11.28 5.67 -19.64
CA ASN A 13 -12.67 5.96 -19.94
C ASN A 13 -13.26 6.91 -18.88
N SER A 14 -13.23 8.21 -19.20
CA SER A 14 -13.68 9.27 -18.30
C SER A 14 -15.20 9.28 -18.09
N GLU A 15 -15.97 8.77 -19.06
CA GLU A 15 -17.43 8.70 -18.97
C GLU A 15 -17.87 7.63 -17.96
N GLU A 16 -17.28 6.42 -18.04
CA GLU A 16 -17.57 5.36 -17.08
C GLU A 16 -17.07 5.70 -15.67
N LEU A 17 -15.90 6.33 -15.54
CA LEU A 17 -15.42 6.84 -14.25
C LEU A 17 -16.41 7.86 -13.64
N LEU A 18 -16.84 8.85 -14.42
CA LEU A 18 -17.77 9.88 -13.92
C LEU A 18 -19.13 9.29 -13.56
N LYS A 19 -19.62 8.35 -14.35
CA LYS A 19 -20.87 7.62 -14.10
C LYS A 19 -20.78 6.81 -12.81
N GLU A 20 -19.70 6.08 -12.58
CA GLU A 20 -19.47 5.32 -11.35
C GLU A 20 -19.32 6.25 -10.13
N PHE A 21 -18.60 7.37 -10.28
CA PHE A 21 -18.51 8.39 -9.24
C PHE A 21 -19.87 8.94 -8.86
N LYS A 22 -20.70 9.34 -9.84
CA LYS A 22 -22.05 9.85 -9.59
C LYS A 22 -22.94 8.80 -8.91
N ARG A 23 -22.83 7.53 -9.31
CA ARG A 23 -23.57 6.43 -8.69
C ARG A 23 -23.26 6.33 -7.20
N GLN A 24 -21.98 6.30 -6.84
CA GLN A 24 -21.57 6.21 -5.44
C GLN A 24 -21.85 7.50 -4.67
N ALA A 25 -21.57 8.66 -5.27
CA ALA A 25 -21.87 9.96 -4.67
C ALA A 25 -23.37 10.13 -4.37
N SER A 26 -24.26 9.54 -5.17
CA SER A 26 -25.71 9.52 -4.89
C SER A 26 -26.04 8.82 -3.57
N VAL A 27 -25.45 7.65 -3.34
CA VAL A 27 -25.63 6.91 -2.08
C VAL A 27 -24.99 7.66 -0.92
N CYS A 28 -23.78 8.20 -1.11
CA CYS A 28 -23.09 8.98 -0.09
C CYS A 28 -23.84 10.26 0.30
N HIS A 29 -24.42 10.98 -0.67
CA HIS A 29 -25.20 12.20 -0.44
C HIS A 29 -26.46 11.94 0.39
N GLY A 30 -27.14 10.82 0.13
CA GLY A 30 -28.32 10.42 0.90
C GLY A 30 -27.98 9.94 2.31
N CYS A 31 -26.91 9.16 2.46
CA CYS A 31 -26.55 8.51 3.72
C CYS A 31 -25.74 9.40 4.68
N ARG A 32 -24.82 10.20 4.14
CA ARG A 32 -23.90 11.13 4.82
C ARG A 32 -23.03 10.60 5.95
N LEU A 33 -23.09 9.32 6.33
CA LEU A 33 -22.31 8.76 7.45
C LEU A 33 -20.80 9.06 7.39
N CYS A 34 -20.22 9.16 6.19
CA CYS A 34 -18.78 9.28 6.02
C CYS A 34 -18.19 10.67 6.33
N PHE A 35 -19.03 11.69 6.60
CA PHE A 35 -18.56 13.08 6.76
C PHE A 35 -17.58 13.27 7.93
N ASN A 36 -17.68 12.44 8.97
CA ASN A 36 -16.79 12.49 10.13
C ASN A 36 -15.46 11.77 9.91
N TYR A 37 -15.31 11.00 8.83
CA TYR A 37 -14.10 10.20 8.58
C TYR A 37 -13.13 10.87 7.61
N CYS A 38 -13.60 11.75 6.73
CA CYS A 38 -12.81 12.23 5.60
C CYS A 38 -13.34 13.54 5.00
N ASP A 39 -12.45 14.50 4.76
CA ASP A 39 -12.75 15.84 4.22
C ASP A 39 -13.22 15.85 2.77
N VAL A 40 -13.02 14.74 2.04
CA VAL A 40 -13.57 14.53 0.69
C VAL A 40 -15.10 14.63 0.73
N PHE A 41 -15.76 14.07 1.74
CA PHE A 41 -17.22 14.04 1.80
C PHE A 41 -17.83 15.42 2.04
N PRO A 42 -17.41 16.23 3.05
CA PRO A 42 -17.87 17.61 3.19
C PRO A 42 -17.65 18.44 1.92
N SER A 43 -16.52 18.25 1.24
CA SER A 43 -16.20 18.98 0.00
C SER A 43 -17.12 18.60 -1.15
N MET A 44 -17.35 17.30 -1.33
CA MET A 44 -18.32 16.78 -2.31
C MET A 44 -19.75 17.24 -1.97
N PHE A 45 -20.15 17.22 -0.70
CA PHE A 45 -21.50 17.60 -0.27
C PHE A 45 -21.80 19.06 -0.55
N LYS A 46 -20.84 19.98 -0.37
CA LYS A 46 -21.01 21.39 -0.76
C LYS A 46 -21.39 21.57 -2.23
N ILE A 47 -20.93 20.69 -3.11
CA ILE A 47 -21.27 20.70 -4.54
C ILE A 47 -22.68 20.12 -4.73
N THR A 48 -22.92 18.93 -4.18
CA THR A 48 -24.20 18.24 -4.36
C THR A 48 -25.38 18.96 -3.68
N ASP A 49 -25.14 19.74 -2.64
CA ASP A 49 -26.19 20.48 -1.91
C ASP A 49 -26.70 21.68 -2.71
N LYS A 50 -25.91 22.18 -3.68
CA LYS A 50 -26.28 23.29 -4.57
C LYS A 50 -26.88 22.81 -5.89
N GLY A 51 -26.28 21.78 -6.50
CA GLY A 51 -26.62 21.35 -7.86
C GLY A 51 -27.14 19.91 -7.98
N GLY A 52 -27.25 19.19 -6.86
CA GLY A 52 -27.52 17.77 -6.84
C GLY A 52 -26.32 16.92 -7.32
N VAL A 53 -26.46 15.61 -7.25
CA VAL A 53 -25.41 14.66 -7.71
C VAL A 53 -25.13 14.79 -9.21
N LYS A 54 -26.14 15.17 -9.99
CA LYS A 54 -26.03 15.34 -11.45
C LYS A 54 -25.04 16.44 -11.83
N SER A 55 -24.84 17.46 -10.98
CA SER A 55 -23.92 18.57 -11.26
C SER A 55 -22.45 18.22 -11.05
N LEU A 56 -22.13 17.08 -10.43
CA LEU A 56 -20.75 16.66 -10.25
C LEU A 56 -20.05 16.52 -11.61
N SER A 57 -18.88 17.11 -11.72
CA SER A 57 -18.04 17.05 -12.92
C SER A 57 -16.83 16.14 -12.71
N LEU A 58 -16.11 15.87 -13.81
CA LEU A 58 -14.85 15.14 -13.74
C LEU A 58 -13.76 15.97 -13.03
N ASP A 59 -13.78 17.29 -13.17
CA ASP A 59 -12.83 18.18 -12.48
C ASP A 59 -13.08 18.20 -10.98
N ASP A 60 -14.35 18.17 -10.54
CA ASP A 60 -14.68 17.99 -9.12
C ASP A 60 -14.10 16.67 -8.59
N LEU A 61 -14.26 15.59 -9.34
CA LEU A 61 -13.74 14.28 -8.98
C LEU A 61 -12.21 14.29 -8.86
N TYR A 62 -11.48 14.89 -9.81
CA TYR A 62 -10.01 14.99 -9.71
C TYR A 62 -9.55 15.86 -8.54
N ASN A 63 -10.28 16.92 -8.22
CA ASN A 63 -9.96 17.75 -7.06
C ASN A 63 -10.18 16.96 -5.75
N LEU A 64 -11.28 16.20 -5.68
CA LEU A 64 -11.60 15.35 -4.54
C LEU A 64 -10.62 14.19 -4.39
N SER A 65 -10.19 13.56 -5.49
CA SER A 65 -9.26 12.42 -5.43
C SER A 65 -7.88 12.82 -4.91
N GLN A 66 -7.42 14.04 -5.19
CA GLN A 66 -6.16 14.58 -4.64
C GLN A 66 -6.23 14.86 -3.13
N MET A 67 -7.43 14.90 -2.53
CA MET A 67 -7.61 15.01 -1.08
C MET A 67 -7.71 13.64 -0.39
N CYS A 68 -7.78 12.55 -1.15
CA CYS A 68 -7.92 11.20 -0.61
C CYS A 68 -6.57 10.67 -0.13
N PHE A 69 -6.49 10.23 1.13
CA PHE A 69 -5.29 9.59 1.70
C PHE A 69 -5.32 8.05 1.62
N HIS A 70 -6.26 7.48 0.86
CA HIS A 70 -6.40 6.02 0.68
C HIS A 70 -6.48 5.21 2.00
N CYS A 71 -6.93 5.83 3.09
CA CYS A 71 -7.01 5.19 4.41
C CYS A 71 -8.12 4.13 4.51
N ASN A 72 -9.01 4.05 3.52
CA ASN A 72 -10.13 3.11 3.43
C ASN A 72 -11.16 3.17 4.59
N MET A 73 -11.11 4.18 5.47
CA MET A 73 -12.06 4.32 6.57
C MET A 73 -13.51 4.42 6.10
N CYS A 74 -13.75 5.11 4.98
CA CYS A 74 -15.08 5.20 4.40
C CYS A 74 -15.56 3.91 3.74
N PHE A 75 -14.67 2.97 3.40
CA PHE A 75 -15.03 1.64 2.91
C PHE A 75 -15.30 0.69 4.08
N VAL A 76 -14.39 0.61 5.05
CA VAL A 76 -14.51 -0.29 6.21
C VAL A 76 -15.77 -0.03 7.04
N ASN A 77 -16.17 1.24 7.17
CA ASN A 77 -17.37 1.62 7.94
C ASN A 77 -18.63 1.74 7.08
N CYS A 78 -18.58 1.47 5.78
CA CYS A 78 -19.75 1.60 4.91
C CYS A 78 -20.64 0.35 5.03
N PRO A 79 -21.94 0.49 5.36
CA PRO A 79 -22.87 -0.65 5.43
C PRO A 79 -23.27 -1.18 4.05
N TYR A 80 -22.86 -0.50 2.98
CA TYR A 80 -23.30 -0.74 1.61
C TYR A 80 -22.19 -1.31 0.71
N VAL A 81 -21.09 -1.79 1.29
CA VAL A 81 -20.05 -2.56 0.57
C VAL A 81 -20.58 -3.95 0.18
N SER A 82 -19.86 -4.65 -0.71
CA SER A 82 -20.17 -6.05 -1.05
C SER A 82 -20.37 -6.91 0.22
N PRO A 83 -21.42 -7.75 0.29
CA PRO A 83 -22.31 -8.19 -0.80
C PRO A 83 -23.58 -7.35 -0.99
N HIS A 84 -23.69 -6.15 -0.40
CA HIS A 84 -24.85 -5.27 -0.58
C HIS A 84 -25.03 -4.86 -2.06
N GLU A 85 -26.28 -4.68 -2.50
CA GLU A 85 -26.61 -4.38 -3.91
C GLU A 85 -25.96 -3.10 -4.45
N PHE A 86 -25.75 -2.11 -3.59
CA PHE A 86 -25.05 -0.87 -3.95
C PHE A 86 -23.56 -1.06 -4.19
N ASN A 87 -22.95 -2.13 -3.67
CA ASN A 87 -21.54 -2.48 -3.88
C ASN A 87 -20.61 -1.24 -3.87
N MET A 88 -20.63 -0.51 -2.76
CA MET A 88 -19.89 0.74 -2.61
C MET A 88 -18.39 0.46 -2.48
N ASP A 89 -17.59 1.22 -3.21
CA ASP A 89 -16.13 1.22 -3.09
C ASP A 89 -15.57 2.59 -3.48
N PHE A 90 -15.85 3.57 -2.63
CA PHE A 90 -15.55 4.96 -2.89
C PHE A 90 -14.03 5.24 -2.97
N PRO A 91 -13.17 4.63 -2.13
CA PRO A 91 -11.72 4.78 -2.26
C PRO A 91 -11.20 4.37 -3.64
N ARG A 92 -11.71 3.28 -4.23
CA ARG A 92 -11.25 2.78 -5.53
C ARG A 92 -11.67 3.71 -6.67
N VAL A 93 -12.78 4.43 -6.53
CA VAL A 93 -13.15 5.51 -7.45
C VAL A 93 -12.17 6.69 -7.33
N MET A 94 -11.73 7.04 -6.11
CA MET A 94 -10.71 8.09 -5.92
C MET A 94 -9.36 7.67 -6.52
N GLU A 95 -8.95 6.43 -6.31
CA GLU A 95 -7.74 5.83 -6.89
C GLU A 95 -7.78 5.86 -8.42
N TRP A 96 -8.88 5.42 -9.02
CA TRP A 96 -9.06 5.44 -10.47
C TRP A 96 -9.02 6.87 -11.02
N ALA A 97 -9.69 7.81 -10.35
CA ALA A 97 -9.66 9.21 -10.71
C ALA A 97 -8.26 9.82 -10.62
N LEU A 98 -7.51 9.53 -9.55
CA LEU A 98 -6.14 10.02 -9.38
C LEU A 98 -5.20 9.45 -10.45
N GLY A 99 -5.31 8.16 -10.75
CA GLY A 99 -4.57 7.51 -11.84
C GLY A 99 -4.85 8.15 -13.20
N GLN A 100 -6.13 8.36 -13.54
CA GLN A 100 -6.51 9.01 -14.78
C GLN A 100 -6.03 10.48 -14.84
N TYR A 101 -6.11 11.21 -13.72
CA TYR A 101 -5.61 12.58 -13.62
C TYR A 101 -4.11 12.65 -13.90
N LYS A 102 -3.32 11.78 -13.26
CA LYS A 102 -1.86 11.75 -13.39
C LYS A 102 -1.39 11.23 -14.75
N ALA A 103 -2.09 10.26 -15.33
CA ALA A 103 -1.85 9.84 -16.71
C ALA A 103 -2.02 10.97 -17.72
N LYS A 104 -2.95 11.91 -17.48
CA LYS A 104 -3.21 13.08 -18.35
C LYS A 104 -2.29 14.27 -18.07
N LYS A 105 -1.99 14.56 -16.80
CA LYS A 105 -1.24 15.75 -16.38
C LYS A 105 0.26 15.51 -16.20
N GLY A 106 0.67 14.25 -16.07
CA GLY A 106 2.02 13.86 -15.71
C GLY A 106 2.31 14.01 -14.22
N PHE A 107 3.56 13.67 -13.87
CA PHE A 107 4.07 13.70 -12.49
C PHE A 107 4.96 14.90 -12.27
N THR A 108 4.85 15.52 -11.09
CA THR A 108 5.79 16.53 -10.63
C THR A 108 7.10 15.89 -10.19
N ILE A 109 8.16 16.70 -10.04
CA ILE A 109 9.43 16.22 -9.47
C ILE A 109 9.22 15.68 -8.06
N GLN A 110 8.34 16.32 -7.28
CA GLN A 110 8.00 15.87 -5.93
C GLN A 110 7.34 14.48 -5.96
N ASP A 111 6.36 14.26 -6.85
CA ASP A 111 5.73 12.93 -7.01
C ASP A 111 6.80 11.86 -7.31
N ALA A 112 7.67 12.13 -8.30
CA ALA A 112 8.71 11.21 -8.73
C ALA A 112 9.74 10.89 -7.63
N LEU A 113 9.98 11.82 -6.70
CA LEU A 113 10.84 11.61 -5.54
C LEU A 113 10.13 10.83 -4.43
N MET A 114 8.87 11.18 -4.13
CA MET A 114 8.10 10.56 -3.05
C MET A 114 7.76 9.11 -3.34
N GLU A 115 7.56 8.73 -4.60
CA GLU A 115 7.31 7.32 -4.93
C GLU A 115 8.56 6.42 -4.83
N ARG A 116 9.77 6.99 -4.80
CA ARG A 116 11.07 6.28 -4.82
C ARG A 116 11.63 6.01 -3.42
N THR A 117 10.76 5.77 -2.44
CA THR A 117 11.19 5.51 -1.05
C THR A 117 12.09 4.29 -0.91
N ASP A 118 11.96 3.29 -1.77
CA ASP A 118 12.82 2.10 -1.82
C ASP A 118 14.28 2.43 -2.20
N GLN A 119 14.47 3.46 -3.02
CA GLN A 119 15.79 3.87 -3.49
C GLN A 119 16.59 4.69 -2.47
N LEU A 120 15.95 5.14 -1.38
CA LEU A 120 16.63 5.86 -0.30
C LEU A 120 17.76 5.04 0.35
N SER A 121 17.67 3.71 0.28
CA SER A 121 18.72 2.77 0.69
C SER A 121 20.07 3.09 0.03
N LYS A 122 20.07 3.58 -1.21
CA LYS A 122 21.28 3.96 -1.97
C LYS A 122 21.97 5.21 -1.43
N LEU A 123 21.24 6.08 -0.72
CA LEU A 123 21.78 7.29 -0.10
C LEU A 123 22.55 6.98 1.20
N ARG A 124 22.42 5.76 1.73
CA ARG A 124 23.07 5.30 2.97
C ARG A 124 24.50 4.84 2.73
N VAL A 125 25.37 5.80 2.42
CA VAL A 125 26.81 5.58 2.20
C VAL A 125 27.61 5.70 3.51
N ALA A 126 27.20 6.59 4.43
CA ALA A 126 27.96 6.94 5.63
C ALA A 126 27.13 6.90 6.93
N GLY A 127 26.18 5.96 7.02
CA GLY A 127 25.38 5.70 8.22
C GLY A 127 24.70 6.95 8.79
N LYS A 128 25.11 7.38 10.00
CA LYS A 128 24.55 8.57 10.68
C LYS A 128 24.73 9.86 9.89
N LEU A 129 25.79 9.99 9.09
CA LEU A 129 25.98 11.18 8.25
C LEU A 129 24.90 11.25 7.15
N SER A 130 24.59 10.11 6.51
CA SER A 130 23.50 10.01 5.53
C SER A 130 22.15 10.37 6.14
N SER A 131 21.86 9.91 7.37
CA SER A 131 20.65 10.30 8.11
C SER A 131 20.54 11.82 8.27
N LYS A 132 21.62 12.47 8.73
CA LYS A 132 21.64 13.92 8.95
C LYS A 132 21.44 14.70 7.64
N LEU A 133 22.11 14.28 6.56
CA LEU A 133 21.96 14.92 5.25
C LEU A 133 20.55 14.76 4.69
N TYR A 134 19.93 13.60 4.86
CA TYR A 134 18.53 13.38 4.49
C TYR A 134 17.58 14.27 5.29
N ASP A 135 17.79 14.40 6.60
CA ASP A 135 16.94 15.26 7.44
C ASP A 135 17.04 16.74 7.04
N LEU A 136 18.24 17.20 6.66
CA LEU A 136 18.47 18.55 6.14
C LEU A 136 17.81 18.79 4.78
N SER A 137 17.62 17.75 3.96
CA SER A 137 17.01 17.89 2.63
C SER A 137 15.48 17.81 2.64
N LYS A 138 14.85 17.36 3.73
CA LYS A 138 13.38 17.21 3.85
C LYS A 138 12.56 18.44 3.40
N PRO A 139 12.87 19.68 3.82
CA PRO A 139 12.11 20.85 3.38
C PRO A 139 12.20 21.08 1.87
N ILE A 140 13.37 20.82 1.28
CA ILE A 140 13.61 20.92 -0.17
C ILE A 140 12.79 19.85 -0.92
N LEU A 141 12.57 18.69 -0.29
CA LEU A 141 11.72 17.61 -0.80
C LEU A 141 10.21 17.85 -0.55
N GLY A 142 9.82 19.02 -0.02
CA GLY A 142 8.42 19.35 0.27
C GLY A 142 7.87 18.70 1.54
N VAL A 143 8.74 18.14 2.39
CA VAL A 143 8.37 17.53 3.67
C VAL A 143 8.43 18.58 4.77
N ASN A 144 7.27 19.17 5.07
CA ASN A 144 7.13 20.30 6.00
C ASN A 144 6.64 19.91 7.41
N GLY A 145 6.55 18.61 7.70
CA GLY A 145 6.05 18.08 8.98
C GLY A 145 6.93 16.95 9.54
N PRO A 146 6.51 16.31 10.64
CA PRO A 146 7.22 15.18 11.21
C PRO A 146 7.33 14.05 10.18
N ALA A 147 8.56 13.67 9.86
CA ALA A 147 8.86 12.57 8.95
C ALA A 147 10.01 11.74 9.50
N PRO A 148 9.99 10.41 9.29
CA PRO A 148 11.03 9.54 9.82
C PRO A 148 12.39 9.90 9.23
N SER A 149 13.44 9.73 10.03
CA SER A 149 14.83 9.87 9.56
C SER A 149 15.29 8.60 8.85
N LEU A 150 16.19 8.74 7.89
CA LEU A 150 16.82 7.59 7.26
C LEU A 150 17.64 6.82 8.31
N ALA A 151 17.37 5.54 8.47
CA ALA A 151 18.06 4.68 9.40
C ALA A 151 19.57 4.60 9.07
N PRO A 152 20.45 4.63 10.08
CA PRO A 152 21.89 4.57 9.86
C PRO A 152 22.39 3.18 9.42
N ILE A 153 21.54 2.15 9.54
CA ILE A 153 21.84 0.75 9.23
C ILE A 153 20.85 0.21 8.19
N SER A 154 21.25 -0.86 7.49
CA SER A 154 20.40 -1.64 6.56
C SER A 154 19.75 -2.80 7.28
N PHE A 155 18.43 -2.92 7.16
CA PHE A 155 17.72 -4.08 7.68
C PHE A 155 18.19 -5.36 6.99
N LEU A 156 18.29 -5.40 5.67
CA LEU A 156 18.76 -6.59 4.96
C LEU A 156 20.17 -7.00 5.40
N LYS A 157 21.09 -6.03 5.54
CA LYS A 157 22.48 -6.30 5.98
C LYS A 157 22.54 -6.82 7.41
N GLU A 158 21.89 -6.16 8.35
CA GLU A 158 21.95 -6.54 9.77
C GLU A 158 21.08 -7.78 10.06
N GLY A 159 19.94 -7.90 9.38
CA GLY A 159 19.04 -9.05 9.46
C GLY A 159 19.72 -10.33 9.00
N LYS A 160 20.48 -10.31 7.90
CA LYS A 160 21.26 -11.47 7.43
C LYS A 160 22.27 -11.97 8.47
N LYS A 161 22.86 -11.09 9.28
CA LYS A 161 23.77 -11.49 10.37
C LYS A 161 23.05 -12.14 11.55
N LYS A 162 21.75 -11.87 11.73
CA LYS A 162 20.89 -12.43 12.78
C LYS A 162 20.27 -13.78 12.41
N LEU A 163 20.32 -14.19 11.15
CA LEU A 163 19.74 -15.45 10.70
C LEU A 163 20.49 -16.65 11.30
N ARG A 164 19.74 -17.59 11.87
CA ARG A 164 20.21 -18.84 12.46
C ARG A 164 19.68 -20.01 11.65
N THR A 165 20.46 -21.09 11.56
CA THR A 165 19.99 -22.35 10.98
C THR A 165 19.06 -23.06 11.96
N ILE A 166 17.82 -23.33 11.53
CA ILE A 166 16.85 -24.12 12.29
C ILE A 166 16.76 -25.50 11.63
N LYS A 167 17.23 -26.54 12.35
CA LYS A 167 17.33 -27.91 11.80
C LYS A 167 15.97 -28.52 11.45
N GLU A 168 14.97 -28.28 12.30
CA GLU A 168 13.61 -28.82 12.15
C GLU A 168 12.60 -27.67 12.31
N PRO A 169 12.42 -26.85 11.26
CA PRO A 169 11.59 -25.66 11.35
C PRO A 169 10.11 -26.03 11.44
N LYS A 170 9.42 -25.45 12.42
CA LYS A 170 7.97 -25.60 12.60
C LYS A 170 7.18 -24.91 11.47
N ALA A 171 7.79 -23.92 10.86
CA ALA A 171 7.29 -23.18 9.71
C ALA A 171 8.44 -22.45 8.99
N LYS A 172 8.23 -22.08 7.73
CA LYS A 172 9.21 -21.36 6.91
C LYS A 172 8.59 -20.09 6.35
N VAL A 173 9.26 -18.97 6.56
CA VAL A 173 8.78 -17.64 6.13
C VAL A 173 9.83 -16.93 5.31
N VAL A 174 9.40 -16.31 4.21
CA VAL A 174 10.16 -15.22 3.59
C VAL A 174 9.54 -13.90 4.04
N LEU A 175 10.38 -13.03 4.61
CA LEU A 175 9.93 -11.72 5.05
C LEU A 175 9.90 -10.76 3.87
N PHE A 176 8.71 -10.29 3.50
CA PHE A 176 8.55 -9.09 2.68
C PHE A 176 8.89 -7.88 3.56
N HIS A 177 10.18 -7.55 3.59
CA HIS A 177 10.75 -6.62 4.57
C HIS A 177 10.31 -5.18 4.39
N THR A 178 9.79 -4.80 3.22
CA THR A 178 9.33 -3.44 2.89
C THR A 178 10.45 -2.39 2.82
N CYS A 179 10.15 -1.26 2.17
CA CYS A 179 11.05 -0.10 2.21
C CYS A 179 11.13 0.54 3.60
N LEU A 180 10.12 0.34 4.48
CA LEU A 180 10.11 0.93 5.81
C LEU A 180 11.15 0.32 6.74
N LEU A 181 11.22 -1.01 6.80
CA LEU A 181 12.26 -1.66 7.60
C LEU A 181 13.65 -1.38 7.01
N GLU A 182 13.76 -1.40 5.67
CA GLU A 182 15.05 -1.18 5.02
C GLU A 182 15.61 0.22 5.26
N ASN A 183 14.75 1.24 5.28
CA ASN A 183 15.21 2.63 5.26
C ASN A 183 14.91 3.44 6.53
N PHE A 184 13.98 3.04 7.38
CA PHE A 184 13.52 3.91 8.48
C PHE A 184 13.51 3.22 9.85
N ASN A 185 12.92 2.02 9.94
CA ASN A 185 12.72 1.33 11.21
C ASN A 185 13.24 -0.13 11.17
N PRO A 186 14.55 -0.34 10.95
CA PRO A 186 15.12 -1.68 10.85
C PRO A 186 14.92 -2.52 12.11
N GLU A 187 14.90 -1.89 13.29
CA GLU A 187 14.71 -2.54 14.59
C GLU A 187 13.47 -3.42 14.65
N ILE A 188 12.34 -2.97 14.09
CA ILE A 188 11.09 -3.73 14.08
C ILE A 188 11.27 -5.08 13.37
N GLY A 189 11.96 -5.07 12.23
CA GLY A 189 12.24 -6.30 11.49
C GLY A 189 13.26 -7.20 12.20
N LEU A 190 14.26 -6.60 12.84
CA LEU A 190 15.29 -7.35 13.57
C LEU A 190 14.71 -8.06 14.80
N ASP A 191 13.79 -7.40 15.50
CA ASP A 191 13.07 -7.99 16.64
C ASP A 191 12.11 -9.09 16.17
N LEU A 192 11.45 -8.90 15.03
CA LEU A 192 10.60 -9.93 14.44
C LEU A 192 11.39 -11.20 14.08
N ILE A 193 12.60 -11.06 13.52
CA ILE A 193 13.50 -12.18 13.25
C ILE A 193 13.80 -12.94 14.56
N ASP A 194 14.08 -12.23 15.65
CA ASP A 194 14.39 -12.87 16.93
C ASP A 194 13.18 -13.64 17.47
N VAL A 195 12.00 -13.03 17.45
CA VAL A 195 10.74 -13.67 17.86
C VAL A 195 10.47 -14.93 17.05
N TYR A 196 10.52 -14.84 15.71
CA TYR A 196 10.20 -15.95 14.82
C TYR A 196 11.16 -17.12 15.03
N GLN A 197 12.46 -16.85 15.07
CA GLN A 197 13.46 -17.89 15.24
C GLN A 197 13.39 -18.54 16.64
N ASN A 198 13.09 -17.77 17.70
CA ASN A 198 12.89 -18.33 19.04
C ASN A 198 11.64 -19.23 19.13
N LEU A 199 10.66 -19.01 18.26
CA LEU A 199 9.49 -19.87 18.10
C LEU A 199 9.74 -21.07 17.17
N GLY A 200 10.95 -21.24 16.65
CA GLY A 200 11.34 -22.31 15.73
C GLY A 200 10.86 -22.10 14.29
N ILE A 201 10.61 -20.85 13.89
CA ILE A 201 10.22 -20.48 12.53
C ILE A 201 11.49 -20.08 11.76
N GLU A 202 11.74 -20.75 10.63
CA GLU A 202 12.84 -20.40 9.73
C GLU A 202 12.51 -19.11 8.98
N VAL A 203 13.42 -18.14 9.03
CA VAL A 203 13.26 -16.85 8.35
C VAL A 203 14.26 -16.74 7.21
N LYS A 204 13.76 -16.39 6.03
CA LYS A 204 14.55 -16.06 4.85
C LYS A 204 14.35 -14.59 4.49
N LEU A 205 15.44 -13.93 4.11
CA LEU A 205 15.43 -12.56 3.59
C LEU A 205 15.74 -12.60 2.09
N GLU A 206 14.84 -12.01 1.29
CA GLU A 206 15.00 -11.85 -0.16
C GLU A 206 15.30 -10.37 -0.47
N GLU A 207 16.40 -10.11 -1.17
CA GLU A 207 16.79 -8.75 -1.58
C GLU A 207 16.08 -8.29 -2.84
N GLY A 208 15.54 -9.22 -3.63
CA GLY A 208 14.87 -8.94 -4.89
C GLY A 208 13.51 -8.26 -4.74
N PHE A 209 12.89 -8.19 -3.57
CA PHE A 209 11.60 -7.52 -3.41
C PHE A 209 11.70 -6.02 -3.71
N LYS A 210 10.75 -5.51 -4.50
CA LYS A 210 10.56 -4.07 -4.72
C LYS A 210 9.58 -3.50 -3.69
N CYS A 211 9.46 -2.17 -3.63
CA CYS A 211 8.40 -1.49 -2.86
C CYS A 211 7.03 -2.13 -3.12
N CYS A 212 6.18 -2.22 -2.10
CA CYS A 212 4.81 -2.72 -2.27
C CYS A 212 3.98 -1.84 -3.21
N GLY A 213 4.36 -0.58 -3.41
CA GLY A 213 3.73 0.35 -4.33
C GLY A 213 2.72 1.31 -3.69
N ALA A 214 2.56 1.32 -2.36
CA ALA A 214 1.70 2.31 -1.70
C ALA A 214 2.06 3.77 -2.09
N PRO A 215 3.33 4.19 -2.12
CA PRO A 215 3.68 5.53 -2.59
C PRO A 215 3.26 5.81 -4.04
N MET A 216 3.30 4.79 -4.92
CA MET A 216 2.86 4.91 -6.30
C MET A 216 1.33 5.05 -6.38
N LEU A 217 0.58 4.31 -5.56
CA LEU A 217 -0.87 4.48 -5.44
C LEU A 217 -1.22 5.90 -5.00
N ASP A 218 -0.55 6.40 -3.95
CA ASP A 218 -0.80 7.72 -3.36
C ASP A 218 -0.52 8.89 -4.32
N VAL A 219 0.42 8.72 -5.26
CA VAL A 219 0.70 9.73 -6.29
C VAL A 219 0.03 9.45 -7.63
N GLY A 220 -0.69 8.33 -7.77
CA GLY A 220 -1.39 7.91 -9.00
C GLY A 220 -0.52 7.29 -10.10
N ASP A 221 0.68 6.77 -9.80
CA ASP A 221 1.53 6.03 -10.74
C ASP A 221 1.13 4.54 -10.82
N PHE A 222 0.02 4.27 -11.52
CA PHE A 222 -0.50 2.91 -11.68
C PHE A 222 0.38 2.03 -12.57
N ASP A 223 1.10 2.60 -13.53
CA ASP A 223 2.01 1.85 -14.40
C ASP A 223 3.15 1.25 -13.59
N ARG A 224 3.81 2.08 -12.76
CA ARG A 224 4.89 1.61 -11.89
C ARG A 224 4.40 0.74 -10.74
N LEU A 225 3.21 1.04 -10.20
CA LEU A 225 2.55 0.17 -9.23
C LEU A 225 2.36 -1.24 -9.82
N LYS A 226 1.84 -1.33 -11.05
CA LYS A 226 1.66 -2.61 -11.76
C LYS A 226 3.00 -3.32 -11.98
N GLU A 227 4.03 -2.62 -12.43
CA GLU A 227 5.37 -3.20 -12.62
C GLU A 227 5.93 -3.80 -11.32
N ASN A 228 5.82 -3.06 -10.21
CA ASN A 228 6.25 -3.54 -8.90
C ASN A 228 5.42 -4.74 -8.43
N ALA A 229 4.10 -4.69 -8.65
CA ALA A 229 3.20 -5.77 -8.28
C ALA A 229 3.51 -7.06 -9.05
N GLU A 230 3.68 -6.99 -10.37
CA GLU A 230 4.07 -8.14 -11.19
C GLU A 230 5.40 -8.75 -10.76
N HIS A 231 6.39 -7.91 -10.47
CA HIS A 231 7.70 -8.37 -9.99
C HIS A 231 7.61 -9.08 -8.64
N ASN A 232 6.94 -8.46 -7.67
CA ASN A 232 6.79 -9.00 -6.33
C ASN A 232 5.99 -10.30 -6.33
N VAL A 233 4.88 -10.36 -7.10
CA VAL A 233 4.07 -11.59 -7.20
C VAL A 233 4.89 -12.76 -7.77
N LYS A 234 5.76 -12.53 -8.76
CA LYS A 234 6.65 -13.59 -9.29
C LYS A 234 7.57 -14.16 -8.20
N LEU A 235 8.12 -13.32 -7.34
CA LEU A 235 8.95 -13.76 -6.21
C LEU A 235 8.13 -14.49 -5.15
N ILE A 236 6.94 -13.98 -4.81
CA ILE A 236 6.02 -14.61 -3.86
C ILE A 236 5.61 -16.01 -4.34
N GLU A 237 5.24 -16.15 -5.62
CA GLU A 237 4.90 -17.44 -6.23
C GLU A 237 6.08 -18.42 -6.22
N LYS A 238 7.29 -17.93 -6.51
CA LYS A 238 8.52 -18.74 -6.40
C LYS A 238 8.69 -19.28 -4.99
N TYR A 239 8.56 -18.43 -3.97
CA TYR A 239 8.71 -18.84 -2.57
C TYR A 239 7.62 -19.77 -2.07
N GLY A 240 6.38 -19.57 -2.53
CA GLY A 240 5.30 -20.51 -2.29
C GLY A 240 5.61 -21.91 -2.81
N LYS A 241 6.21 -22.02 -4.02
CA LYS A 241 6.66 -23.31 -4.58
C LYS A 241 7.82 -23.94 -3.80
N GLU A 242 8.66 -23.13 -3.15
CA GLU A 242 9.73 -23.58 -2.25
C GLU A 242 9.22 -23.97 -0.85
N GLY A 243 7.90 -23.86 -0.60
CA GLY A 243 7.27 -24.20 0.68
C GLY A 243 7.38 -23.11 1.75
N TYR A 244 7.61 -21.86 1.36
CA TYR A 244 7.63 -20.71 2.26
C TYR A 244 6.29 -19.97 2.23
N ASP A 245 5.81 -19.56 3.39
CA ASP A 245 4.80 -18.51 3.49
C ASP A 245 5.47 -17.13 3.34
N VAL A 246 4.79 -16.16 2.75
CA VAL A 246 5.27 -14.77 2.72
C VAL A 246 4.57 -13.97 3.81
N VAL A 247 5.37 -13.25 4.59
CA VAL A 247 4.90 -12.41 5.70
C VAL A 247 5.34 -10.97 5.49
N SER A 248 4.44 -10.01 5.70
CA SER A 248 4.80 -8.60 5.79
C SER A 248 4.52 -8.07 7.20
N PRO A 249 5.44 -7.31 7.81
CA PRO A 249 5.26 -6.75 9.14
C PRO A 249 4.65 -5.34 9.15
N ILE A 250 4.39 -4.76 7.97
CA ILE A 250 3.84 -3.41 7.84
C ILE A 250 2.42 -3.50 7.29
N PRO A 251 1.39 -3.04 8.03
CA PRO A 251 -0.01 -3.16 7.62
C PRO A 251 -0.31 -2.60 6.23
N THR A 252 0.23 -1.43 5.88
CA THR A 252 0.06 -0.85 4.53
C THR A 252 0.59 -1.76 3.44
N CYS A 253 1.76 -2.40 3.66
CA CYS A 253 2.29 -3.35 2.69
C CYS A 253 1.43 -4.61 2.60
N THR A 254 0.94 -5.13 3.72
CA THR A 254 -0.01 -6.26 3.74
C THR A 254 -1.28 -5.92 2.97
N LEU A 255 -1.85 -4.72 3.14
CA LEU A 255 -3.02 -4.25 2.39
C LEU A 255 -2.74 -4.22 0.88
N MET A 256 -1.64 -3.58 0.46
CA MET A 256 -1.24 -3.51 -0.95
C MET A 256 -1.11 -4.91 -1.57
N LEU A 257 -0.36 -5.78 -0.91
CA LEU A 257 -0.04 -7.13 -1.39
C LEU A 257 -1.28 -8.03 -1.47
N THR A 258 -2.25 -7.88 -0.56
CA THR A 258 -3.40 -8.80 -0.45
C THR A 258 -4.68 -8.29 -1.10
N LYS A 259 -4.84 -6.97 -1.23
CA LYS A 259 -6.04 -6.32 -1.77
C LYS A 259 -5.75 -5.58 -3.06
N GLU A 260 -4.90 -4.56 -3.02
CA GLU A 260 -4.71 -3.66 -4.17
C GLU A 260 -4.10 -4.37 -5.38
N TYR A 261 -3.18 -5.31 -5.16
CA TYR A 261 -2.59 -6.07 -6.27
C TYR A 261 -3.62 -6.85 -7.07
N LYS A 262 -4.72 -7.29 -6.46
CA LYS A 262 -5.77 -8.00 -7.21
C LYS A 262 -6.47 -7.09 -8.21
N LEU A 263 -6.66 -5.82 -7.85
CA LEU A 263 -7.34 -4.83 -8.67
C LEU A 263 -6.41 -4.31 -9.78
N VAL A 264 -5.14 -4.05 -9.46
CA VAL A 264 -4.16 -3.54 -10.42
C VAL A 264 -3.72 -4.61 -11.42
N LEU A 265 -3.69 -5.89 -11.01
CA LEU A 265 -3.32 -7.01 -11.88
C LEU A 265 -4.52 -7.74 -12.50
N GLU A 266 -5.75 -7.42 -12.07
CA GLU A 266 -7.00 -8.11 -12.46
C GLU A 266 -6.93 -9.63 -12.33
N ARG A 267 -6.26 -10.11 -11.27
CA ARG A 267 -6.15 -11.55 -10.96
C ARG A 267 -5.98 -11.78 -9.47
N ASP A 268 -6.25 -13.00 -9.04
CA ASP A 268 -5.88 -13.40 -7.68
C ASP A 268 -4.36 -13.41 -7.50
N VAL A 269 -3.96 -13.13 -6.26
CA VAL A 269 -2.56 -13.14 -5.82
C VAL A 269 -2.37 -14.24 -4.78
N PRO A 270 -1.15 -14.78 -4.64
CA PRO A 270 -0.86 -15.75 -3.59
C PRO A 270 -1.21 -15.20 -2.21
N LYS A 271 -1.41 -16.08 -1.23
CA LYS A 271 -1.70 -15.65 0.14
C LYS A 271 -0.44 -15.05 0.78
N ILE A 272 -0.59 -13.85 1.34
CA ILE A 272 0.41 -13.17 2.16
C ILE A 272 -0.22 -12.95 3.55
N TYR A 273 0.59 -13.04 4.59
CA TYR A 273 0.13 -12.85 5.97
C TYR A 273 0.70 -11.56 6.56
N ASP A 274 -0.11 -10.91 7.40
CA ASP A 274 0.46 -10.01 8.42
C ASP A 274 1.31 -10.81 9.41
N SER A 275 2.34 -10.17 9.97
CA SER A 275 3.24 -10.80 10.94
C SER A 275 2.54 -11.38 12.18
N LEU A 276 1.58 -10.66 12.77
CA LEU A 276 0.88 -11.14 13.96
C LEU A 276 -0.22 -12.14 13.60
N GLU A 277 -0.88 -11.94 12.44
CA GLU A 277 -1.82 -12.93 11.89
C GLU A 277 -1.13 -14.29 11.71
N TYR A 278 0.11 -14.29 11.21
CA TYR A 278 0.87 -15.51 10.99
C TYR A 278 1.16 -16.27 12.30
N LEU A 279 1.56 -15.56 13.35
CA LEU A 279 1.74 -16.16 14.67
C LEU A 279 0.43 -16.74 15.21
N ASN A 280 -0.69 -16.04 15.05
CA ASN A 280 -2.00 -16.55 15.46
C ASN A 280 -2.41 -17.80 14.67
N LYS A 281 -2.13 -17.85 13.36
CA LYS A 281 -2.33 -19.05 12.53
C LYS A 281 -1.53 -20.23 13.09
N LEU A 282 -0.22 -20.07 13.32
CA LEU A 282 0.63 -21.14 13.82
C LEU A 282 0.22 -21.62 15.22
N LYS A 283 -0.23 -20.71 16.08
CA LYS A 283 -0.81 -21.05 17.40
C LYS A 283 -2.06 -21.91 17.25
N LYS A 284 -2.99 -21.53 16.36
CA LYS A 284 -4.20 -22.31 16.08
C LYS A 284 -3.89 -23.68 15.48
N GLU A 285 -2.81 -23.79 14.70
CA GLU A 285 -2.31 -25.06 14.15
C GLU A 285 -1.54 -25.91 15.18
N GLY A 286 -1.35 -25.44 16.42
CA GLY A 286 -0.60 -26.15 17.47
C GLY A 286 0.91 -26.22 17.22
N LYS A 287 1.44 -25.45 16.27
CA LYS A 287 2.87 -25.46 15.92
C LYS A 287 3.74 -24.67 16.90
N ILE A 288 3.18 -23.61 17.46
CA ILE A 288 3.87 -22.72 18.42
C ILE A 288 3.02 -22.46 19.65
N THR A 289 3.69 -22.01 20.72
CA THR A 289 3.07 -21.49 21.94
C THR A 289 3.51 -20.03 22.09
N LEU A 290 2.57 -19.12 22.31
CA LEU A 290 2.79 -17.68 22.52
C LEU A 290 2.62 -17.33 23.98
#